data_AF-A0A955MQ13-F1
#
_entry.id   AF-A0A955MQ13-F1
#
_cell.length_a   1.000
_cell.length_b   1.000
_cell.length_c   1.000
_cell.angle_alpha   90.00
_cell.angle_beta   90.00
_cell.angle_gamma   90.00
#
_symmetry.space_group_name_H-M   'P 1'
#
loop_
_entity.id
_entity.type
_entity.pdbx_description
1 polymer ?
#
loop_
_entity_poly.entity_id
_entity_poly.type
_entity_poly.pdbx_seq_one_letter_code
_entity_poly.pdbx_strand_id
1 'polypeptide(L)'
;MRFHNHGEWLAGVLLALSIILVMPLNGMAEGKEETSSHPWRPPFGLDRVGQLSSNHPASTILEADAEARPDEIINPVDLGTILVPNDWLLLGPGQKGTIEVAAISHDRNIPNASVIAWFESKPNSKSYIPISMKKNELARTQCPLPGIEGISEEDFLTVAIMNGEEEELWRKEIQVLFVPDPPILPEFGATELKLRYDAPISLLNRDGSLDEMDYDKGWDPSLSDVVVSLPNGSRFVFWRGASYIPFWAGQYNTGLCYEWAETTPPPDGFVDSIEPLMDKELRYSRVEILENGPDRVHVRWSYQSCDFNYKVWGDFAVEDYVFYPDGFGTRTLTLTSEPDREYELSEFILLTPANAYPFEVLPSNLIEALFWDGEKRSFNYPFQAERDKGLLASRNQPAIFRVRLNKREQLSGIYFNPRDLELPQIVFGPFFDQGAMVTPAYWGSHWPLARGKTTGGSIDDRINLTPSHNSLMTWGFKHRPDPIEDRLVETKDALGKLRTMQIRKWRWLIGMTDLSDDQLIETVKSLIGTERFPE
;
A
#
# COMPACT_ATOMS: atom_id res chain seq x y z
N MET A 1 12.05 -32.39 -51.98
CA MET A 1 10.62 -32.75 -52.10
C MET A 1 10.04 -32.78 -50.70
N ARG A 2 9.38 -31.69 -50.25
CA ARG A 2 7.91 -31.60 -50.02
C ARG A 2 7.40 -32.80 -49.22
N PHE A 3 6.91 -32.68 -47.98
CA PHE A 3 5.98 -31.68 -47.43
C PHE A 3 6.37 -31.25 -46.00
N HIS A 4 6.29 -29.94 -45.73
CA HIS A 4 6.16 -29.36 -44.38
C HIS A 4 4.67 -29.32 -44.05
N ASN A 5 4.27 -29.91 -42.92
CA ASN A 5 2.91 -29.79 -42.41
C ASN A 5 2.88 -28.78 -41.27
N HIS A 6 2.12 -27.71 -41.53
CA HIS A 6 1.57 -26.77 -40.58
C HIS A 6 0.83 -27.49 -39.45
N GLY A 7 1.06 -27.11 -38.19
CA GLY A 7 0.31 -27.68 -37.07
C GLY A 7 0.71 -27.27 -35.66
N GLU A 8 1.35 -26.12 -35.43
CA GLU A 8 1.61 -25.61 -34.06
C GLU A 8 1.49 -24.08 -34.02
N TRP A 9 0.30 -23.56 -34.34
CA TRP A 9 0.01 -22.11 -34.26
C TRP A 9 -1.45 -21.82 -33.89
N LEU A 10 -2.02 -22.66 -33.00
CA LEU A 10 -3.42 -22.51 -32.56
C LEU A 10 -3.64 -22.81 -31.05
N ALA A 11 -2.59 -22.99 -30.25
CA ALA A 11 -2.70 -23.20 -28.80
C ALA A 11 -2.41 -21.94 -27.95
N GLY A 12 -2.01 -20.83 -28.58
CA GLY A 12 -1.64 -19.58 -27.88
C GLY A 12 -2.73 -18.49 -27.84
N VAL A 13 -3.94 -18.77 -28.30
CA VAL A 13 -4.99 -17.73 -28.53
C VAL A 13 -6.19 -17.87 -27.57
N LEU A 14 -6.13 -18.76 -26.58
CA LEU A 14 -7.23 -18.98 -25.62
C LEU A 14 -6.90 -18.69 -24.15
N LEU A 15 -5.72 -18.13 -23.83
CA LEU A 15 -5.33 -17.83 -22.44
C LEU A 15 -5.35 -16.34 -22.05
N ALA A 16 -5.75 -15.44 -22.96
CA ALA A 16 -5.75 -13.99 -22.71
C ALA A 16 -7.16 -13.39 -22.49
N LEU A 17 -8.18 -14.24 -22.33
CA LEU A 17 -9.57 -13.83 -22.06
C LEU A 17 -10.07 -14.23 -20.65
N SER A 18 -9.14 -14.51 -19.73
CA SER A 18 -9.46 -15.03 -18.39
C SER A 18 -8.71 -14.32 -17.24
N ILE A 19 -8.10 -13.17 -17.50
CA ILE A 19 -7.64 -12.30 -16.41
C ILE A 19 -8.86 -11.50 -15.97
N ILE A 20 -9.36 -11.82 -14.78
CA ILE A 20 -10.64 -11.41 -14.19
C ILE A 20 -11.88 -12.01 -14.88
N LEU A 21 -11.89 -13.33 -15.10
CA LEU A 21 -13.16 -14.07 -15.10
C LEU A 21 -13.40 -14.59 -13.68
N VAL A 22 -14.48 -14.13 -13.06
CA VAL A 22 -15.09 -14.73 -11.86
C VAL A 22 -15.00 -16.24 -11.98
N MET A 23 -14.11 -16.88 -11.20
CA MET A 23 -14.29 -18.28 -10.91
C MET A 23 -15.58 -18.38 -10.11
N PRO A 24 -16.60 -19.13 -10.56
CA PRO A 24 -17.70 -19.46 -9.68
C PRO A 24 -17.08 -20.29 -8.56
N LEU A 25 -17.11 -19.75 -7.35
CA LEU A 25 -16.87 -20.45 -6.09
C LEU A 25 -17.93 -21.55 -5.93
N ASN A 26 -17.84 -22.62 -6.73
CA ASN A 26 -18.53 -23.87 -6.47
C ASN A 26 -17.56 -24.80 -5.75
N GLY A 27 -17.50 -24.55 -4.45
CA GLY A 27 -16.74 -25.32 -3.48
C GLY A 27 -17.05 -24.76 -2.09
N MET A 28 -18.33 -24.76 -1.71
CA MET A 28 -18.72 -24.66 -0.31
C MET A 28 -18.09 -25.83 0.44
N ALA A 29 -16.87 -25.64 0.95
CA ALA A 29 -16.60 -26.08 2.29
C ALA A 29 -17.20 -25.00 3.19
N GLU A 30 -18.30 -25.32 3.86
CA GLU A 30 -18.59 -24.72 5.16
C GLU A 30 -17.37 -25.04 6.04
N GLY A 31 -16.34 -24.20 5.94
CA GLY A 31 -15.16 -24.27 6.77
C GLY A 31 -15.63 -23.99 8.17
N LYS A 32 -15.66 -25.03 9.01
CA LYS A 32 -15.60 -24.84 10.46
C LYS A 32 -14.52 -23.79 10.72
N GLU A 33 -14.85 -22.80 11.54
CA GLU A 33 -13.86 -21.97 12.24
C GLU A 33 -13.00 -22.90 13.12
N GLU A 34 -12.14 -23.72 12.50
CA GLU A 34 -10.96 -24.19 13.19
C GLU A 34 -10.10 -22.96 13.40
N THR A 35 -9.87 -22.65 14.66
CA THR A 35 -8.91 -21.68 15.17
C THR A 35 -7.51 -22.11 14.70
N SER A 36 -7.22 -21.91 13.41
CA SER A 36 -5.89 -22.19 12.88
C SER A 36 -4.95 -21.12 13.43
N SER A 37 -3.86 -21.55 14.05
CA SER A 37 -2.76 -20.70 14.52
C SER A 37 -1.93 -20.22 13.32
N HIS A 38 -2.60 -19.69 12.29
CA HIS A 38 -1.97 -19.29 11.05
C HIS A 38 -1.08 -18.06 11.30
N PRO A 39 0.19 -18.04 10.83
CA PRO A 39 1.14 -16.97 11.13
C PRO A 39 0.67 -15.59 10.67
N TRP A 40 -0.17 -15.53 9.63
CA TRP A 40 -0.73 -14.29 9.08
C TRP A 40 -2.15 -13.96 9.59
N ARG A 41 -2.63 -14.63 10.65
CA ARG A 41 -3.93 -14.32 11.26
C ARG A 41 -3.80 -13.78 12.69
N PRO A 42 -4.75 -12.93 13.12
CA PRO A 42 -4.81 -12.48 14.49
C PRO A 42 -5.12 -13.65 15.45
N PRO A 43 -4.77 -13.53 16.74
CA PRO A 43 -4.08 -12.37 17.34
C PRO A 43 -2.67 -12.18 16.80
N PHE A 44 -2.13 -10.96 16.86
CA PHE A 44 -0.75 -10.63 16.48
C PHE A 44 0.01 -10.09 17.69
N GLY A 45 1.34 -10.10 17.63
CA GLY A 45 2.21 -9.47 18.63
C GLY A 45 1.86 -9.82 20.08
N LEU A 46 1.72 -8.80 20.93
CA LEU A 46 1.40 -8.93 22.36
C LEU A 46 0.13 -9.74 22.65
N ASP A 47 -0.84 -9.74 21.74
CA ASP A 47 -2.09 -10.47 21.93
C ASP A 47 -1.96 -11.96 21.63
N ARG A 48 -0.86 -12.41 21.01
CA ARG A 48 -0.53 -13.84 20.88
C ARG A 48 -0.13 -14.46 22.20
N VAL A 49 0.40 -13.67 23.14
CA VAL A 49 0.94 -14.17 24.41
C VAL A 49 -0.14 -14.87 25.24
N GLY A 50 0.04 -16.17 25.48
CA GLY A 50 -0.88 -17.03 26.20
C GLY A 50 -1.98 -17.66 25.33
N GLN A 51 -1.93 -17.44 24.01
CA GLN A 51 -2.88 -18.03 23.04
C GLN A 51 -2.27 -19.16 22.20
N LEU A 52 -0.98 -19.48 22.40
CA LEU A 52 -0.34 -20.58 21.69
C LEU A 52 -1.06 -21.91 21.96
N SER A 53 -1.44 -22.59 20.88
CA SER A 53 -2.11 -23.89 20.96
C SER A 53 -1.18 -24.97 21.51
N SER A 54 -1.75 -26.10 21.94
CA SER A 54 -1.10 -27.27 22.55
C SER A 54 0.04 -27.94 21.75
N ASN A 55 0.45 -27.37 20.61
CA ASN A 55 1.51 -27.85 19.74
C ASN A 55 2.87 -27.17 19.98
N HIS A 56 2.98 -26.21 20.90
CA HIS A 56 4.28 -25.76 21.36
C HIS A 56 4.98 -26.87 22.16
N PRO A 57 6.30 -27.04 22.01
CA PRO A 57 7.03 -28.02 22.79
C PRO A 57 6.77 -27.73 24.27
N ALA A 58 6.38 -28.77 25.02
CA ALA A 58 6.08 -28.74 26.45
C ALA A 58 7.26 -28.24 27.34
N SER A 59 8.34 -27.75 26.72
CA SER A 59 9.55 -27.21 27.32
C SER A 59 9.60 -25.67 27.39
N THR A 60 8.62 -24.94 26.83
CA THR A 60 8.66 -23.46 26.87
C THR A 60 8.23 -22.95 28.25
N ILE A 61 9.22 -22.58 29.07
CA ILE A 61 9.02 -22.10 30.46
C ILE A 61 8.35 -20.72 30.50
N LEU A 62 8.67 -19.87 29.52
CA LEU A 62 8.21 -18.49 29.42
C LEU A 62 7.83 -18.19 27.97
N GLU A 63 6.61 -17.71 27.77
CA GLU A 63 6.16 -17.11 26.52
C GLU A 63 6.07 -15.59 26.74
N ALA A 64 6.62 -14.81 25.83
CA ALA A 64 6.59 -13.36 25.92
C ALA A 64 6.72 -12.71 24.54
N ASP A 65 6.24 -11.48 24.43
CA ASP A 65 6.45 -10.59 23.30
C ASP A 65 6.61 -9.15 23.77
N ALA A 66 7.21 -8.31 22.92
CA ALA A 66 7.37 -6.89 23.14
C ALA A 66 7.11 -6.09 21.86
N GLU A 67 6.47 -4.93 22.01
CA GLU A 67 6.28 -3.96 20.94
C GLU A 67 6.79 -2.60 21.42
N ALA A 68 7.48 -1.87 20.56
CA ALA A 68 7.98 -0.54 20.84
C ALA A 68 7.35 0.47 19.88
N ARG A 69 6.95 1.63 20.39
CA ARG A 69 6.32 2.69 19.60
C ARG A 69 6.73 4.07 20.10
N PRO A 70 6.87 5.06 19.22
CA PRO A 70 7.03 6.45 19.67
C PRO A 70 5.73 6.94 20.32
N ASP A 71 5.86 7.88 21.25
CA ASP A 71 4.72 8.49 21.94
C ASP A 71 3.92 9.40 20.98
N GLU A 72 4.61 10.04 20.04
CA GLU A 72 4.04 10.85 18.96
C GLU A 72 4.27 10.16 17.62
N ILE A 73 3.21 9.97 16.84
CA ILE A 73 3.30 9.37 15.50
C ILE A 73 3.65 10.47 14.49
N ILE A 74 4.73 10.27 13.74
CA ILE A 74 5.13 11.13 12.64
C ILE A 74 4.89 10.36 11.34
N ASN A 75 4.36 11.03 10.31
CA ASN A 75 4.26 10.42 8.99
C ASN A 75 5.69 10.06 8.53
N PRO A 76 5.98 8.81 8.12
CA PRO A 76 7.32 8.40 7.69
C PRO A 76 7.95 9.34 6.65
N VAL A 77 7.13 9.91 5.77
CA VAL A 77 7.55 10.87 4.74
C VAL A 77 8.11 12.16 5.33
N ASP A 78 7.60 12.62 6.47
CA ASP A 78 8.14 13.79 7.19
C ASP A 78 9.53 13.52 7.80
N LEU A 79 9.85 12.25 8.01
CA LEU A 79 11.21 11.81 8.37
C LEU A 79 12.05 11.46 7.15
N GLY A 80 11.57 11.71 5.92
CA GLY A 80 12.28 11.36 4.69
C GLY A 80 12.37 9.85 4.44
N THR A 81 11.48 9.06 5.04
CA THR A 81 11.39 7.60 4.87
C THR A 81 10.06 7.21 4.23
N ILE A 82 9.89 5.95 3.82
CA ILE A 82 8.60 5.49 3.27
C ILE A 82 8.39 4.00 3.51
N LEU A 83 7.15 3.59 3.81
CA LEU A 83 6.74 2.17 3.93
C LEU A 83 7.69 1.33 4.80
N VAL A 84 8.22 1.91 5.88
CA VAL A 84 9.12 1.25 6.83
C VAL A 84 8.46 -0.04 7.34
N PRO A 85 9.15 -1.19 7.46
CA PRO A 85 8.53 -2.42 7.93
C PRO A 85 7.75 -2.23 9.25
N ASN A 86 6.57 -2.84 9.35
CA ASN A 86 5.59 -2.58 10.43
C ASN A 86 6.10 -2.99 11.83
N ASP A 87 7.04 -3.92 11.87
CA ASP A 87 7.68 -4.45 13.07
C ASP A 87 8.97 -3.71 13.46
N TRP A 88 9.34 -2.66 12.73
CA TRP A 88 10.47 -1.78 13.06
C TRP A 88 10.02 -0.57 13.89
N LEU A 89 10.94 -0.05 14.69
CA LEU A 89 10.77 1.19 15.43
C LEU A 89 11.36 2.37 14.63
N LEU A 90 10.50 3.21 14.06
CA LEU A 90 10.88 4.46 13.39
C LEU A 90 10.95 5.60 14.41
N LEU A 91 12.09 6.31 14.46
CA LEU A 91 12.32 7.43 15.36
C LEU A 91 12.95 8.63 14.62
N GLY A 92 12.49 9.83 14.97
CA GLY A 92 13.07 11.11 14.63
C GLY A 92 13.75 11.78 15.84
N PRO A 93 14.31 12.99 15.66
CA PRO A 93 15.08 13.66 16.70
C PRO A 93 14.22 14.01 17.92
N GLY A 94 14.74 13.71 19.11
CA GLY A 94 14.10 14.02 20.39
C GLY A 94 12.83 13.22 20.71
N GLN A 95 12.43 12.27 19.87
CA GLN A 95 11.26 11.43 20.15
C GLN A 95 11.45 10.58 21.40
N LYS A 96 10.37 10.47 22.16
CA LYS A 96 10.20 9.49 23.24
C LYS A 96 9.30 8.38 22.75
N GLY A 97 9.24 7.32 23.53
CA GLY A 97 8.33 6.23 23.23
C GLY A 97 8.17 5.29 24.40
N THR A 98 7.37 4.27 24.14
CA THR A 98 6.97 3.27 25.11
C THR A 98 7.20 1.89 24.53
N ILE A 99 7.71 0.99 25.38
CA ILE A 99 7.83 -0.44 25.14
C ILE A 99 6.75 -1.12 25.95
N GLU A 100 5.90 -1.87 25.29
CA GLU A 100 4.91 -2.72 25.94
C GLU A 100 5.41 -4.17 25.92
N VAL A 101 5.26 -4.87 27.04
CA VAL A 101 5.68 -6.26 27.17
C VAL A 101 4.54 -7.08 27.75
N ALA A 102 4.28 -8.22 27.15
CA ALA A 102 3.35 -9.23 27.64
C ALA A 102 4.12 -10.54 27.87
N ALA A 103 3.89 -11.21 28.98
CA ALA A 103 4.57 -12.45 29.32
C ALA A 103 3.71 -13.40 30.15
N ILE A 104 3.89 -14.71 29.96
CA ILE A 104 3.27 -15.78 30.75
C ILE A 104 4.31 -16.85 31.08
N SER A 105 4.48 -17.13 32.38
CA SER A 105 5.34 -18.23 32.84
C SER A 105 4.49 -19.47 33.11
N HIS A 106 4.83 -20.61 32.52
CA HIS A 106 3.99 -21.81 32.59
C HIS A 106 4.30 -22.75 33.76
N ASP A 107 5.52 -22.69 34.31
CA ASP A 107 5.99 -23.68 35.28
C ASP A 107 6.09 -23.14 36.71
N ARG A 108 6.37 -21.85 36.90
CA ARG A 108 6.70 -21.23 38.20
C ARG A 108 6.25 -19.77 38.33
N ASN A 109 6.27 -19.27 39.57
CA ASN A 109 6.14 -17.84 39.85
C ASN A 109 7.51 -17.18 39.73
N ILE A 110 7.55 -15.97 39.17
CA ILE A 110 8.76 -15.17 39.01
C ILE A 110 8.45 -13.73 39.50
N PRO A 111 8.31 -13.53 40.83
CA PRO A 111 7.81 -12.28 41.40
C PRO A 111 8.77 -11.10 41.24
N ASN A 112 10.07 -11.38 41.13
CA ASN A 112 11.15 -10.40 41.05
C ASN A 112 11.71 -10.28 39.63
N ALA A 113 10.92 -10.60 38.60
CA ALA A 113 11.34 -10.36 37.23
C ALA A 113 11.26 -8.88 36.86
N SER A 114 12.06 -8.51 35.87
CA SER A 114 12.12 -7.14 35.35
C SER A 114 12.34 -7.12 33.85
N VAL A 115 11.69 -6.19 33.17
CA VAL A 115 12.00 -5.84 31.79
C VAL A 115 13.15 -4.85 31.79
N ILE A 116 14.15 -5.13 30.97
CA ILE A 116 15.27 -4.24 30.69
C ILE A 116 15.30 -3.99 29.19
N ALA A 117 15.49 -2.74 28.79
CA ALA A 117 15.64 -2.39 27.37
C ALA A 117 16.82 -1.45 27.14
N TRP A 118 17.51 -1.61 26.01
CA TRP A 118 18.63 -0.75 25.59
C TRP A 118 18.77 -0.76 24.07
N PHE A 119 19.32 0.32 23.52
CA PHE A 119 19.79 0.34 22.14
C PHE A 119 21.19 -0.30 22.07
N GLU A 120 21.47 -1.13 21.08
CA GLU A 120 22.75 -1.85 20.95
C GLU A 120 23.94 -0.90 20.75
N SER A 121 23.73 0.25 20.10
CA SER A 121 24.73 1.33 20.06
C SER A 121 25.01 1.98 21.42
N LYS A 122 24.11 1.79 22.40
CA LYS A 122 24.15 2.39 23.75
C LYS A 122 23.82 1.39 24.88
N PRO A 123 24.61 0.32 25.05
CA PRO A 123 24.28 -0.77 25.99
C PRO A 123 24.31 -0.34 27.47
N ASN A 124 24.90 0.82 27.79
CA ASN A 124 24.95 1.37 29.14
C ASN A 124 23.76 2.30 29.46
N SER A 125 22.94 2.67 28.47
CA SER A 125 21.74 3.49 28.64
C SER A 125 20.52 2.57 28.63
N LYS A 126 20.07 2.15 29.82
CA LYS A 126 19.01 1.15 29.97
C LYS A 126 17.76 1.74 30.59
N SER A 127 16.61 1.31 30.09
CA SER A 127 15.33 1.43 30.79
C SER A 127 15.05 0.16 31.59
N TYR A 128 14.43 0.31 32.75
CA TYR A 128 14.16 -0.77 33.69
C TYR A 128 12.75 -0.62 34.27
N ILE A 129 11.95 -1.69 34.23
CA ILE A 129 10.64 -1.76 34.89
C ILE A 129 10.40 -3.16 35.48
N PRO A 130 9.91 -3.29 36.72
CA PRO A 130 9.50 -4.60 37.26
C PRO A 130 8.35 -5.23 36.47
N ILE A 131 8.34 -6.57 36.38
CA ILE A 131 7.22 -7.37 35.90
C ILE A 131 7.07 -8.62 36.78
N SER A 132 6.15 -8.57 37.75
CA SER A 132 5.89 -9.75 38.59
C SER A 132 5.03 -10.75 37.84
N MET A 133 5.58 -11.93 37.57
CA MET A 133 4.87 -13.01 36.87
C MET A 133 4.40 -14.08 37.84
N LYS A 134 3.13 -14.47 37.72
CA LYS A 134 2.57 -15.64 38.40
C LYS A 134 2.37 -16.77 37.40
N LYS A 135 2.50 -18.00 37.89
CA LYS A 135 2.34 -19.21 37.07
C LYS A 135 0.99 -19.20 36.36
N ASN A 136 1.01 -19.36 35.04
CA ASN A 136 -0.15 -19.39 34.14
C ASN A 136 -1.05 -18.16 34.20
N GLU A 137 -0.55 -17.01 34.68
CA GLU A 137 -1.25 -15.73 34.60
C GLU A 137 -0.50 -14.80 33.64
N LEU A 138 -1.23 -14.17 32.71
CA LEU A 138 -0.67 -13.17 31.81
C LEU A 138 -0.25 -11.93 32.60
N ALA A 139 1.03 -11.58 32.53
CA ALA A 139 1.58 -10.33 33.03
C ALA A 139 1.76 -9.35 31.87
N ARG A 140 1.45 -8.07 32.10
CA ARG A 140 1.74 -6.97 31.17
C ARG A 140 2.41 -5.82 31.92
N THR A 141 3.36 -5.17 31.28
CA THR A 141 4.02 -3.96 31.80
C THR A 141 4.36 -3.00 30.67
N GLN A 142 4.67 -1.76 31.03
CA GLN A 142 5.13 -0.74 30.09
C GLN A 142 6.40 -0.09 30.62
N CYS A 143 7.37 0.11 29.73
CA CYS A 143 8.67 0.69 30.02
C CYS A 143 8.90 1.88 29.07
N PRO A 144 9.38 3.04 29.54
CA PRO A 144 9.79 4.10 28.61
C PRO A 144 10.96 3.62 27.74
N LEU A 145 11.03 4.10 26.49
CA LEU A 145 12.22 3.91 25.66
C LEU A 145 13.47 4.47 26.36
N PRO A 146 14.64 3.83 26.20
CA PRO A 146 15.91 4.42 26.62
C PRO A 146 16.17 5.76 25.91
N GLY A 147 17.07 6.58 26.45
CA GLY A 147 17.46 7.84 25.80
C GLY A 147 18.05 7.60 24.41
N ILE A 148 17.54 8.33 23.40
CA ILE A 148 17.88 8.15 21.98
C ILE A 148 19.07 9.01 21.54
N GLU A 149 19.56 9.93 22.37
CA GLU A 149 20.64 10.83 21.96
C GLU A 149 21.87 10.01 21.57
N GLY A 150 22.39 10.13 20.34
CA GLY A 150 23.61 9.45 19.90
C GLY A 150 23.49 7.94 19.66
N ILE A 151 22.28 7.42 19.45
CA ILE A 151 22.10 6.09 18.87
C ILE A 151 22.48 6.09 17.38
N SER A 152 22.75 4.92 16.81
CA SER A 152 23.02 4.77 15.37
C SER A 152 21.75 4.98 14.55
N GLU A 153 21.88 5.38 13.28
CA GLU A 153 20.73 5.50 12.36
C GLU A 153 20.07 4.14 12.06
N GLU A 154 20.90 3.10 11.94
CA GLU A 154 20.48 1.70 11.93
C GLU A 154 20.92 1.09 13.27
N ASP A 155 19.96 0.67 14.08
CA ASP A 155 20.22 0.14 15.41
C ASP A 155 19.26 -1.01 15.75
N PHE A 156 19.46 -1.63 16.90
CA PHE A 156 18.53 -2.60 17.48
C PHE A 156 18.17 -2.15 18.89
N LEU A 157 16.87 -2.13 19.18
CA LEU A 157 16.34 -2.05 20.53
C LEU A 157 16.22 -3.47 21.07
N THR A 158 17.08 -3.82 22.01
CA THR A 158 16.98 -5.09 22.72
C THR A 158 16.05 -4.93 23.92
N VAL A 159 15.06 -5.82 24.03
CA VAL A 159 14.15 -5.94 25.16
C VAL A 159 14.33 -7.32 25.78
N ALA A 160 14.68 -7.37 27.07
CA ALA A 160 14.92 -8.62 27.78
C ALA A 160 14.10 -8.69 29.08
N ILE A 161 13.66 -9.89 29.44
CA ILE A 161 13.07 -10.20 30.75
C ILE A 161 14.14 -10.90 31.58
N MET A 162 14.54 -10.30 32.69
CA MET A 162 15.50 -10.87 33.64
C MET A 162 14.75 -11.41 34.87
N ASN A 163 15.29 -12.46 35.49
CA ASN A 163 14.84 -12.90 36.82
C ASN A 163 15.48 -12.05 37.94
N GLY A 164 15.13 -12.34 39.20
CA GLY A 164 15.69 -11.64 40.37
C GLY A 164 17.15 -11.94 40.68
N GLU A 165 17.78 -12.86 39.94
CA GLU A 165 19.21 -13.23 40.01
C GLU A 165 20.00 -12.71 38.79
N GLU A 166 19.42 -11.80 38.01
CA GLU A 166 19.99 -11.25 36.78
C GLU A 166 20.26 -12.29 35.67
N GLU A 167 19.53 -13.42 35.68
CA GLU A 167 19.49 -14.38 34.57
C GLU A 167 18.48 -13.92 33.52
N GLU A 168 18.87 -13.94 32.24
CA GLU A 168 17.98 -13.65 31.12
C GLU A 168 17.02 -14.82 30.89
N LEU A 169 15.71 -14.53 30.96
CA LEU A 169 14.65 -15.50 30.73
C LEU A 169 14.10 -15.44 29.30
N TRP A 170 14.16 -14.28 28.68
CA TRP A 170 13.64 -14.02 27.34
C TRP A 170 14.27 -12.74 26.77
N ARG A 171 14.39 -12.68 25.44
CA ARG A 171 14.91 -11.54 24.68
C ARG A 171 14.18 -11.41 23.35
N LYS A 172 13.96 -10.16 22.93
CA LYS A 172 13.60 -9.78 21.56
C LYS A 172 14.44 -8.59 21.12
N GLU A 173 14.84 -8.62 19.86
CA GLU A 173 15.46 -7.48 19.19
C GLU A 173 14.43 -6.86 18.26
N ILE A 174 14.27 -5.54 18.34
CA ILE A 174 13.39 -4.75 17.47
C ILE A 174 14.31 -3.86 16.64
N GLN A 175 14.23 -3.98 15.33
CA GLN A 175 15.05 -3.16 14.43
C GLN A 175 14.61 -1.69 14.52
N VAL A 176 15.58 -0.78 14.55
CA VAL A 176 15.35 0.66 14.70
C VAL A 176 15.85 1.38 13.47
N LEU A 177 14.98 2.21 12.91
CA LEU A 177 15.32 3.21 11.92
C LEU A 177 15.27 4.58 12.59
N PHE A 178 16.45 5.13 12.90
CA PHE A 178 16.58 6.46 13.50
C PHE A 178 17.02 7.48 12.45
N VAL A 179 16.23 8.54 12.32
CA VAL A 179 16.50 9.67 11.43
C VAL A 179 16.89 10.88 12.28
N PRO A 180 18.19 11.14 12.51
CA PRO A 180 18.63 12.28 13.31
C PRO A 180 18.33 13.62 12.64
N ASP A 181 18.45 13.67 11.31
CA ASP A 181 18.34 14.88 10.51
C ASP A 181 17.27 14.71 9.41
N PRO A 182 15.97 14.78 9.76
CA PRO A 182 14.90 14.64 8.79
C PRO A 182 14.90 15.80 7.78
N PRO A 183 14.37 15.58 6.55
CA PRO A 183 14.27 16.66 5.56
C PRO A 183 13.31 17.75 6.03
N ILE A 184 13.59 18.99 5.63
CA ILE A 184 12.67 20.11 5.87
C ILE A 184 11.69 20.17 4.70
N LEU A 185 10.48 19.63 4.91
CA LEU A 185 9.38 19.74 3.96
C LEU A 185 8.61 21.07 4.18
N PRO A 186 8.09 21.70 3.11
CA PRO A 186 7.24 22.87 3.25
C PRO A 186 5.87 22.48 3.85
N GLU A 187 5.17 23.45 4.43
CA GLU A 187 3.76 23.27 4.86
C GLU A 187 2.85 22.98 3.65
N PHE A 188 3.07 23.71 2.56
CA PHE A 188 2.47 23.46 1.25
C PHE A 188 3.52 23.60 0.16
N GLY A 189 3.65 22.59 -0.70
CA GLY A 189 4.61 22.60 -1.80
C GLY A 189 5.03 21.21 -2.25
N ALA A 190 5.66 21.13 -3.42
CA ALA A 190 6.36 19.93 -3.89
C ALA A 190 7.86 20.00 -3.55
N THR A 191 8.45 18.87 -3.17
CA THR A 191 9.88 18.73 -2.89
C THR A 191 10.44 17.53 -3.64
N GLU A 192 11.55 17.72 -4.35
CA GLU A 192 12.38 16.63 -4.86
C GLU A 192 13.34 16.17 -3.75
N LEU A 193 13.35 14.87 -3.46
CA LEU A 193 14.21 14.27 -2.45
C LEU A 193 14.45 12.78 -2.75
N LYS A 194 15.22 12.10 -1.91
CA LYS A 194 15.33 10.64 -1.93
C LYS A 194 14.72 10.10 -0.65
N LEU A 195 13.58 9.42 -0.76
CA LEU A 195 12.97 8.74 0.36
C LEU A 195 13.81 7.50 0.69
N ARG A 196 14.23 7.42 1.95
CA ARG A 196 15.00 6.32 2.53
C ARG A 196 14.10 5.09 2.74
N TYR A 197 14.64 3.94 2.38
CA TYR A 197 14.05 2.62 2.60
C TYR A 197 15.21 1.63 2.78
N ASP A 198 15.30 1.03 3.97
CA ASP A 198 16.49 0.26 4.37
C ASP A 198 16.34 -1.24 4.18
N ALA A 199 15.11 -1.73 4.02
CA ALA A 199 14.88 -3.12 3.67
C ALA A 199 15.32 -3.39 2.21
N PRO A 200 15.76 -4.62 1.89
CA PRO A 200 16.16 -4.97 0.53
C PRO A 200 14.98 -5.00 -0.44
N ILE A 201 15.26 -4.82 -1.73
CA ILE A 201 14.33 -5.11 -2.81
C ILE A 201 14.29 -6.62 -3.00
N SER A 202 13.12 -7.24 -2.78
CA SER A 202 12.93 -8.67 -3.03
C SER A 202 12.92 -9.01 -4.52
N LEU A 203 13.72 -10.00 -4.91
CA LEU A 203 13.82 -10.53 -6.26
C LEU A 203 13.33 -11.99 -6.29
N LEU A 204 12.43 -12.31 -7.22
CA LEU A 204 12.10 -13.70 -7.54
C LEU A 204 12.76 -14.08 -8.88
N ASN A 205 13.69 -15.02 -8.82
CA ASN A 205 14.38 -15.52 -10.00
C ASN A 205 13.47 -16.43 -10.83
N ARG A 206 13.82 -16.61 -12.11
CA ARG A 206 13.06 -17.45 -13.05
C ARG A 206 12.98 -18.93 -12.65
N ASP A 207 13.92 -19.40 -11.83
CA ASP A 207 13.92 -20.75 -11.26
C ASP A 207 13.09 -20.88 -9.97
N GLY A 208 12.47 -19.78 -9.52
CA GLY A 208 11.67 -19.70 -8.31
C GLY A 208 12.47 -19.40 -7.04
N SER A 209 13.79 -19.24 -7.12
CA SER A 209 14.60 -18.86 -5.96
C SER A 209 14.39 -17.39 -5.57
N LEU A 210 14.45 -17.11 -4.26
CA LEU A 210 14.40 -15.76 -3.72
C LEU A 210 15.82 -15.20 -3.58
N ASP A 211 15.99 -13.94 -3.96
CA ASP A 211 17.21 -13.16 -3.82
C ASP A 211 16.85 -11.72 -3.42
N GLU A 212 17.85 -10.91 -3.12
CA GLU A 212 17.71 -9.56 -2.60
C GLU A 212 18.65 -8.58 -3.32
N MET A 213 18.22 -7.33 -3.41
CA MET A 213 19.02 -6.23 -3.96
C MET A 213 18.99 -5.03 -3.01
N ASP A 214 20.15 -4.45 -2.74
CA ASP A 214 20.23 -3.19 -1.99
C ASP A 214 19.36 -2.12 -2.65
N TYR A 215 18.53 -1.45 -1.84
CA TYR A 215 17.58 -0.45 -2.34
C TYR A 215 18.26 0.68 -3.14
N ASP A 216 19.42 1.17 -2.68
CA ASP A 216 20.18 2.22 -3.36
C ASP A 216 20.72 1.83 -4.74
N LYS A 217 20.75 0.54 -5.06
CA LYS A 217 21.19 0.02 -6.38
C LYS A 217 20.01 -0.23 -7.33
N GLY A 218 18.78 0.02 -6.88
CA GLY A 218 17.58 -0.28 -7.66
C GLY A 218 17.40 0.56 -8.92
N TRP A 219 17.95 1.79 -8.95
CA TRP A 219 17.70 2.78 -10.01
C TRP A 219 18.92 3.65 -10.31
N ASP A 220 18.83 4.40 -11.42
CA ASP A 220 19.79 5.46 -11.73
C ASP A 220 19.85 6.49 -10.58
N PRO A 221 21.04 6.80 -10.02
CA PRO A 221 21.17 7.74 -8.91
C PRO A 221 20.69 9.17 -9.20
N SER A 222 20.52 9.56 -10.47
CA SER A 222 19.97 10.86 -10.85
C SER A 222 18.45 10.98 -10.67
N LEU A 223 17.75 9.85 -10.54
CA LEU A 223 16.32 9.82 -10.29
C LEU A 223 16.03 10.19 -8.82
N SER A 224 15.01 11.02 -8.64
CA SER A 224 14.55 11.53 -7.35
C SER A 224 13.06 11.22 -7.15
N ASP A 225 12.66 11.09 -5.90
CA ASP A 225 11.27 11.00 -5.50
C ASP A 225 10.67 12.41 -5.40
N VAL A 226 9.35 12.53 -5.56
CA VAL A 226 8.63 13.80 -5.36
C VAL A 226 7.59 13.62 -4.27
N VAL A 227 7.57 14.54 -3.31
CA VAL A 227 6.56 14.62 -2.26
C VAL A 227 5.84 15.95 -2.37
N VAL A 228 4.51 15.91 -2.43
CA VAL A 228 3.65 17.08 -2.23
C VAL A 228 3.19 17.09 -0.77
N SER A 229 3.56 18.15 -0.05
CA SER A 229 3.08 18.43 1.30
C SER A 229 1.84 19.30 1.24
N LEU A 230 0.84 18.96 2.05
CA LEU A 230 -0.37 19.76 2.23
C LEU A 230 -0.52 20.19 3.71
N PRO A 231 -1.12 21.38 3.98
CA PRO A 231 -1.24 21.93 5.34
C PRO A 231 -1.99 21.05 6.33
N ASN A 232 -2.91 20.20 5.85
CA ASN A 232 -3.66 19.28 6.70
C ASN A 232 -2.86 18.03 7.13
N GLY A 233 -1.56 17.98 6.83
CA GLY A 233 -0.67 16.87 7.18
C GLY A 233 -0.64 15.73 6.15
N SER A 234 -1.48 15.76 5.12
CA SER A 234 -1.45 14.74 4.07
C SER A 234 -0.21 14.89 3.18
N ARG A 235 0.25 13.76 2.64
CA ARG A 235 1.39 13.66 1.73
C ARG A 235 0.97 12.91 0.48
N PHE A 236 1.30 13.45 -0.68
CA PHE A 236 1.11 12.77 -1.96
C PHE A 236 2.48 12.48 -2.56
N VAL A 237 2.75 11.21 -2.86
CA VAL A 237 4.12 10.74 -3.12
C VAL A 237 4.22 10.11 -4.49
N PHE A 238 5.28 10.48 -5.22
CA PHE A 238 5.77 9.80 -6.40
C PHE A 238 7.10 9.14 -6.05
N TRP A 239 7.07 7.84 -5.78
CA TRP A 239 8.22 7.10 -5.26
C TRP A 239 8.81 6.17 -6.33
N ARG A 240 10.15 6.16 -6.45
CA ARG A 240 10.88 5.27 -7.38
C ARG A 240 10.55 3.80 -7.14
N GLY A 241 10.40 3.41 -5.86
CA GLY A 241 10.03 2.06 -5.46
C GLY A 241 8.64 1.62 -5.92
N ALA A 242 7.73 2.55 -6.20
CA ALA A 242 6.39 2.27 -6.75
C ALA A 242 6.31 2.50 -8.27
N SER A 243 7.44 2.57 -8.98
CA SER A 243 7.50 2.93 -10.41
C SER A 243 6.95 4.34 -10.71
N TYR A 244 7.04 5.24 -9.72
CA TYR A 244 6.40 6.56 -9.66
C TYR A 244 4.87 6.57 -9.73
N ILE A 245 4.22 5.41 -9.65
CA ILE A 245 2.76 5.35 -9.47
C ILE A 245 2.43 6.09 -8.18
N PRO A 246 1.63 7.16 -8.24
CA PRO A 246 1.49 8.03 -7.10
C PRO A 246 0.44 7.54 -6.11
N PHE A 247 0.65 7.87 -4.83
CA PHE A 247 -0.28 7.50 -3.77
C PHE A 247 -0.30 8.55 -2.66
N TRP A 248 -1.41 8.60 -1.94
CA TRP A 248 -1.49 9.27 -0.64
C TRP A 248 -0.70 8.45 0.38
N ALA A 249 0.27 9.05 1.06
CA ALA A 249 1.01 8.42 2.15
C ALA A 249 0.41 8.83 3.51
N GLY A 250 -0.18 7.86 4.21
CA GLY A 250 -0.83 8.05 5.49
C GLY A 250 0.16 8.20 6.64
N GLN A 251 -0.29 8.87 7.71
CA GLN A 251 0.50 9.08 8.92
C GLN A 251 0.88 7.75 9.59
N TYR A 252 0.03 6.73 9.43
CA TYR A 252 0.24 5.38 9.97
C TYR A 252 0.87 4.40 8.96
N ASN A 253 1.72 4.93 8.07
CA ASN A 253 2.60 4.15 7.20
C ASN A 253 1.88 3.19 6.23
N THR A 254 0.66 3.52 5.82
CA THR A 254 -0.04 2.87 4.70
C THR A 254 -0.26 3.88 3.58
N GLY A 255 -0.66 3.42 2.39
CA GLY A 255 -0.91 4.32 1.26
C GLY A 255 -2.18 4.01 0.47
N LEU A 256 -2.61 4.96 -0.36
CA LEU A 256 -3.77 4.82 -1.25
C LEU A 256 -3.46 5.30 -2.66
N CYS A 257 -3.65 4.40 -3.64
CA CYS A 257 -3.57 4.66 -5.07
C CYS A 257 -4.96 4.53 -5.73
N TYR A 258 -5.19 5.30 -6.79
CA TYR A 258 -6.45 5.34 -7.55
C TYR A 258 -6.35 4.73 -8.95
N GLU A 259 -5.42 3.80 -9.16
CA GLU A 259 -5.12 3.17 -10.45
C GLU A 259 -4.45 4.10 -11.46
N TRP A 260 -4.02 3.51 -12.56
CA TRP A 260 -3.39 4.14 -13.72
C TRP A 260 -4.07 3.68 -15.01
N ALA A 261 -3.50 4.03 -16.17
CA ALA A 261 -3.94 3.48 -17.45
C ALA A 261 -3.34 2.08 -17.71
N GLU A 262 -3.99 1.03 -17.21
CA GLU A 262 -3.67 -0.37 -17.52
C GLU A 262 -4.34 -0.75 -18.85
N THR A 263 -3.62 -1.46 -19.73
CA THR A 263 -4.17 -1.86 -21.03
C THR A 263 -4.31 -3.36 -21.16
N THR A 264 -5.34 -3.75 -21.92
CA THR A 264 -5.42 -5.10 -22.45
C THR A 264 -4.25 -5.43 -23.39
N PRO A 265 -3.92 -6.72 -23.55
CA PRO A 265 -2.73 -7.10 -24.28
C PRO A 265 -2.82 -6.92 -25.80
N PRO A 266 -1.76 -6.40 -26.45
CA PRO A 266 -1.72 -6.28 -27.91
C PRO A 266 -1.67 -7.62 -28.64
N PRO A 267 -2.13 -7.67 -29.90
CA PRO A 267 -2.22 -8.93 -30.67
C PRO A 267 -0.87 -9.61 -30.96
N ASP A 268 0.24 -8.90 -30.86
CA ASP A 268 1.60 -9.39 -31.20
C ASP A 268 2.34 -10.01 -30.00
N GLY A 269 1.63 -10.31 -28.92
CA GLY A 269 2.13 -11.03 -27.76
C GLY A 269 2.85 -10.15 -26.73
N PHE A 270 2.79 -10.58 -25.47
CA PHE A 270 3.21 -9.87 -24.26
C PHE A 270 3.55 -10.89 -23.18
N VAL A 271 4.25 -10.46 -22.12
CA VAL A 271 4.51 -11.29 -20.93
C VAL A 271 3.90 -10.63 -19.71
N ASP A 272 2.97 -11.36 -19.06
CA ASP A 272 2.25 -10.94 -17.85
C ASP A 272 1.32 -9.74 -18.06
N SER A 273 1.26 -8.71 -17.20
CA SER A 273 0.39 -7.54 -17.43
C SER A 273 1.09 -6.41 -18.18
N ILE A 274 0.33 -5.44 -18.72
CA ILE A 274 0.85 -4.27 -19.46
C ILE A 274 0.41 -2.98 -18.78
N GLU A 275 1.31 -2.47 -17.95
CA GLU A 275 1.00 -1.43 -16.98
C GLU A 275 2.28 -0.74 -16.50
N PRO A 276 2.19 0.51 -16.01
CA PRO A 276 3.33 1.23 -15.45
C PRO A 276 4.00 0.52 -14.26
N LEU A 277 3.30 -0.37 -13.53
CA LEU A 277 3.92 -1.06 -12.38
C LEU A 277 5.01 -2.06 -12.81
N MET A 278 5.05 -2.42 -14.10
CA MET A 278 6.09 -3.27 -14.67
C MET A 278 7.40 -2.51 -14.92
N ASP A 279 7.35 -1.17 -14.94
CA ASP A 279 8.53 -0.34 -15.14
C ASP A 279 9.36 -0.22 -13.85
N LYS A 280 9.78 -1.37 -13.29
CA LYS A 280 10.49 -1.48 -12.01
C LYS A 280 11.84 -0.75 -12.01
N GLU A 281 12.43 -0.54 -13.17
CA GLU A 281 13.69 0.16 -13.40
C GLU A 281 13.51 1.62 -13.84
N LEU A 282 12.27 2.12 -13.98
CA LEU A 282 11.97 3.49 -14.43
C LEU A 282 12.57 3.82 -15.80
N ARG A 283 12.43 2.90 -16.77
CA ARG A 283 12.87 3.11 -18.16
C ARG A 283 11.99 4.10 -18.90
N TYR A 284 10.70 4.17 -18.55
CA TYR A 284 9.68 4.94 -19.27
C TYR A 284 8.90 5.92 -18.39
N SER A 285 8.91 5.73 -17.07
CA SER A 285 8.17 6.55 -16.09
C SER A 285 8.98 7.77 -15.62
N ARG A 286 8.42 8.99 -15.67
CA ARG A 286 9.07 10.25 -15.26
C ARG A 286 8.11 11.15 -14.49
N VAL A 287 8.65 11.89 -13.52
CA VAL A 287 7.91 12.85 -12.69
C VAL A 287 8.59 14.21 -12.80
N GLU A 288 7.79 15.26 -12.95
CA GLU A 288 8.25 16.64 -13.12
C GLU A 288 7.38 17.59 -12.29
N ILE A 289 8.02 18.45 -11.49
CA ILE A 289 7.31 19.56 -10.84
C ILE A 289 7.18 20.70 -11.86
N LEU A 290 5.96 20.95 -12.34
CA LEU A 290 5.67 21.99 -13.32
C LEU A 290 5.33 23.33 -12.67
N GLU A 291 4.74 23.31 -11.48
CA GLU A 291 4.46 24.49 -10.67
C GLU A 291 4.58 24.18 -9.18
N ASN A 292 5.17 25.09 -8.42
CA ASN A 292 5.34 24.98 -6.99
C ASN A 292 5.16 26.36 -6.34
N GLY A 293 3.91 26.78 -6.19
CA GLY A 293 3.53 28.09 -5.65
C GLY A 293 2.71 27.98 -4.36
N PRO A 294 2.46 29.10 -3.67
CA PRO A 294 1.68 29.11 -2.44
C PRO A 294 0.20 28.79 -2.66
N ASP A 295 -0.32 29.01 -3.87
CA ASP A 295 -1.74 28.81 -4.19
C ASP A 295 -2.02 27.45 -4.84
N ARG A 296 -1.04 26.88 -5.54
CA ARG A 296 -1.15 25.57 -6.17
C ARG A 296 0.20 24.91 -6.41
N VAL A 297 0.17 23.59 -6.44
CA VAL A 297 1.28 22.71 -6.84
C VAL A 297 0.81 21.91 -8.05
N HIS A 298 1.64 21.83 -9.09
CA HIS A 298 1.37 21.01 -10.27
C HIS A 298 2.54 20.06 -10.49
N VAL A 299 2.28 18.77 -10.32
CA VAL A 299 3.22 17.69 -10.62
C VAL A 299 2.69 16.88 -11.79
N ARG A 300 3.54 16.61 -12.77
CA ARG A 300 3.23 15.76 -13.92
C ARG A 300 3.93 14.41 -13.76
N TRP A 301 3.17 13.35 -13.97
CA TRP A 301 3.68 12.00 -14.14
C TRP A 301 3.45 11.55 -15.59
N SER A 302 4.48 11.04 -16.25
CA SER A 302 4.36 10.53 -17.62
C SER A 302 4.96 9.13 -17.72
N TYR A 303 4.34 8.25 -18.49
CA TYR A 303 4.77 6.86 -18.61
C TYR A 303 4.30 6.19 -19.91
N GLN A 304 4.94 5.07 -20.23
CA GLN A 304 4.43 4.08 -21.16
C GLN A 304 4.14 2.80 -20.37
N SER A 305 2.95 2.23 -20.52
CA SER A 305 2.66 0.91 -19.99
C SER A 305 3.54 -0.12 -20.70
N CYS A 306 4.24 -0.95 -19.94
CA CYS A 306 5.13 -1.97 -20.47
C CYS A 306 4.80 -3.34 -19.87
N ASP A 307 5.27 -4.38 -20.53
CA ASP A 307 5.15 -5.74 -20.00
C ASP A 307 6.30 -6.09 -19.05
N PHE A 308 6.30 -7.31 -18.51
CA PHE A 308 7.34 -7.81 -17.59
C PHE A 308 8.77 -7.78 -18.15
N ASN A 309 8.92 -7.74 -19.48
CA ASN A 309 10.21 -7.63 -20.17
C ASN A 309 10.50 -6.21 -20.65
N TYR A 310 9.74 -5.22 -20.18
CA TYR A 310 9.82 -3.81 -20.57
C TYR A 310 9.50 -3.56 -22.05
N LYS A 311 8.74 -4.43 -22.71
CA LYS A 311 8.22 -4.19 -24.07
C LYS A 311 7.13 -3.12 -23.99
N VAL A 312 7.12 -2.21 -24.97
CA VAL A 312 6.16 -1.11 -25.12
C VAL A 312 5.59 -1.06 -26.54
N TRP A 313 4.41 -0.45 -26.71
CA TRP A 313 3.65 -0.47 -27.97
C TRP A 313 3.42 0.91 -28.61
N GLY A 314 3.95 1.97 -28.00
CA GLY A 314 3.86 3.34 -28.50
C GLY A 314 2.72 4.17 -27.92
N ASP A 315 1.90 3.60 -27.04
CA ASP A 315 0.95 4.37 -26.25
C ASP A 315 1.70 5.18 -25.18
N PHE A 316 1.12 6.30 -24.78
CA PHE A 316 1.74 7.22 -23.82
C PHE A 316 0.67 7.87 -22.95
N ALA A 317 0.91 7.88 -21.65
CA ALA A 317 0.05 8.50 -20.67
C ALA A 317 0.77 9.68 -20.01
N VAL A 318 0.00 10.75 -19.78
CA VAL A 318 0.40 11.89 -18.96
C VAL A 318 -0.68 12.12 -17.94
N GLU A 319 -0.32 12.04 -16.67
CA GLU A 319 -1.19 12.38 -15.56
C GLU A 319 -0.71 13.66 -14.88
N ASP A 320 -1.55 14.70 -14.93
CA ASP A 320 -1.31 15.97 -14.26
C ASP A 320 -2.04 15.99 -12.92
N TYR A 321 -1.26 16.12 -11.84
CA TYR A 321 -1.72 16.25 -10.46
C TYR A 321 -1.59 17.70 -10.02
N VAL A 322 -2.73 18.35 -9.77
CA VAL A 322 -2.77 19.75 -9.32
C VAL A 322 -3.40 19.81 -7.94
N PHE A 323 -2.63 20.23 -6.93
CA PHE A 323 -3.08 20.33 -5.54
C PHE A 323 -3.20 21.78 -5.08
N TYR A 324 -4.06 21.99 -4.09
CA TYR A 324 -4.30 23.27 -3.44
C TYR A 324 -4.15 23.14 -1.92
N PRO A 325 -3.94 24.25 -1.18
CA PRO A 325 -3.72 24.22 0.27
C PRO A 325 -4.84 23.62 1.11
N ASP A 326 -6.05 23.45 0.57
CA ASP A 326 -7.23 22.94 1.30
C ASP A 326 -7.32 21.40 1.35
N GLY A 327 -6.31 20.69 0.86
CA GLY A 327 -6.28 19.22 0.89
C GLY A 327 -6.89 18.54 -0.34
N PHE A 328 -7.40 19.32 -1.30
CA PHE A 328 -7.97 18.82 -2.56
C PHE A 328 -7.07 19.11 -3.75
N GLY A 329 -7.25 18.32 -4.79
CA GLY A 329 -6.58 18.47 -6.06
C GLY A 329 -7.30 17.72 -7.18
N THR A 330 -6.68 17.71 -8.35
CA THR A 330 -7.19 16.98 -9.51
C THR A 330 -6.17 15.98 -10.00
N ARG A 331 -6.62 14.79 -10.38
CA ARG A 331 -5.91 13.87 -11.26
C ARG A 331 -6.47 14.08 -12.67
N THR A 332 -5.65 14.52 -13.63
CA THR A 332 -6.05 14.64 -15.03
C THR A 332 -5.22 13.70 -15.89
N LEU A 333 -5.82 12.63 -16.42
CA LEU A 333 -5.16 11.70 -17.33
C LEU A 333 -5.38 12.16 -18.78
N THR A 334 -4.31 12.33 -19.53
CA THR A 334 -4.30 12.43 -20.99
C THR A 334 -3.61 11.19 -21.55
N LEU A 335 -4.37 10.34 -22.24
CA LEU A 335 -3.90 9.11 -22.84
C LEU A 335 -3.83 9.27 -24.35
N THR A 336 -2.65 9.04 -24.92
CA THR A 336 -2.44 8.89 -26.37
C THR A 336 -2.25 7.41 -26.65
N SER A 337 -3.23 6.77 -27.28
CA SER A 337 -3.21 5.34 -27.55
C SER A 337 -3.54 5.01 -29.00
N GLU A 338 -3.28 3.78 -29.40
CA GLU A 338 -3.91 3.22 -30.60
C GLU A 338 -5.45 3.37 -30.51
N PRO A 339 -6.14 3.72 -31.62
CA PRO A 339 -7.60 3.81 -31.62
C PRO A 339 -8.26 2.51 -31.16
N ASP A 340 -9.37 2.63 -30.44
CA ASP A 340 -10.18 1.52 -29.91
C ASP A 340 -9.46 0.61 -28.89
N ARG A 341 -8.21 0.92 -28.52
CA ARG A 341 -7.52 0.22 -27.44
C ARG A 341 -8.22 0.49 -26.10
N GLU A 342 -8.33 -0.57 -25.32
CA GLU A 342 -9.14 -0.62 -24.12
C GLU A 342 -8.26 -0.51 -22.87
N TYR A 343 -8.65 0.39 -21.97
CA TYR A 343 -7.92 0.71 -20.74
C TYR A 343 -8.84 0.73 -19.52
N GLU A 344 -8.32 0.17 -18.44
CA GLU A 344 -8.79 0.41 -17.09
C GLU A 344 -8.10 1.66 -16.54
N LEU A 345 -8.84 2.49 -15.81
CA LEU A 345 -8.37 3.80 -15.35
C LEU A 345 -8.56 4.02 -13.84
N SER A 346 -9.24 3.10 -13.14
CA SER A 346 -9.83 3.34 -11.82
C SER A 346 -10.05 2.07 -11.00
N GLU A 347 -9.29 1.99 -9.90
CA GLU A 347 -9.28 0.97 -8.86
C GLU A 347 -8.87 1.64 -7.56
N PHE A 348 -9.35 1.13 -6.43
CA PHE A 348 -8.87 1.56 -5.11
C PHE A 348 -7.88 0.53 -4.57
N ILE A 349 -6.62 0.94 -4.46
CA ILE A 349 -5.51 0.08 -4.05
C ILE A 349 -4.87 0.65 -2.78
N LEU A 350 -4.77 -0.15 -1.74
CA LEU A 350 -4.08 0.22 -0.50
C LEU A 350 -2.70 -0.38 -0.41
N LEU A 351 -1.69 0.44 -0.11
CA LEU A 351 -0.34 0.01 0.19
C LEU A 351 -0.16 -0.31 1.67
N THR A 352 0.49 -1.43 1.98
CA THR A 352 0.89 -1.83 3.33
C THR A 352 2.39 -2.15 3.35
N PRO A 353 3.13 -1.74 4.39
CA PRO A 353 4.55 -2.03 4.51
C PRO A 353 4.79 -3.53 4.73
N ALA A 354 6.05 -3.97 4.66
CA ALA A 354 6.40 -5.33 5.05
C ALA A 354 5.93 -5.61 6.49
N ASN A 355 5.53 -6.85 6.78
CA ASN A 355 5.01 -7.29 8.09
C ASN A 355 3.72 -6.57 8.57
N ALA A 356 3.07 -5.71 7.78
CA ALA A 356 1.75 -5.19 8.10
C ALA A 356 0.65 -6.11 7.57
N TYR A 357 0.09 -6.93 8.45
CA TYR A 357 -1.03 -7.81 8.09
C TYR A 357 -2.33 -7.00 7.92
N PRO A 358 -3.10 -7.17 6.82
CA PRO A 358 -4.29 -6.37 6.57
C PRO A 358 -5.33 -6.39 7.70
N PHE A 359 -5.56 -7.52 8.36
CA PHE A 359 -6.46 -7.59 9.52
C PHE A 359 -5.97 -6.82 10.75
N GLU A 360 -4.67 -6.52 10.80
CA GLU A 360 -4.07 -5.71 11.85
C GLU A 360 -4.21 -4.22 11.55
N VAL A 361 -3.97 -3.79 10.31
CA VAL A 361 -3.81 -2.36 9.99
C VAL A 361 -5.03 -1.71 9.33
N LEU A 362 -5.84 -2.48 8.61
CA LEU A 362 -6.98 -1.97 7.85
C LEU A 362 -8.28 -2.00 8.68
N PRO A 363 -9.14 -0.97 8.60
CA PRO A 363 -10.48 -1.03 9.18
C PRO A 363 -11.39 -1.94 8.35
N SER A 364 -12.50 -2.41 8.91
CA SER A 364 -13.47 -3.20 8.13
C SER A 364 -14.28 -2.35 7.16
N ASN A 365 -14.61 -1.10 7.51
CA ASN A 365 -15.38 -0.17 6.69
C ASN A 365 -14.48 0.66 5.75
N LEU A 366 -13.76 -0.02 4.85
CA LEU A 366 -12.73 0.62 4.03
C LEU A 366 -13.27 1.71 3.11
N ILE A 367 -14.47 1.54 2.54
CA ILE A 367 -14.98 2.44 1.50
C ILE A 367 -16.39 2.90 1.85
N GLU A 368 -16.63 4.20 1.67
CA GLU A 368 -17.97 4.79 1.67
C GLU A 368 -18.21 5.48 0.32
N ALA A 369 -19.43 5.33 -0.22
CA ALA A 369 -19.92 6.11 -1.35
C ALA A 369 -21.01 7.08 -0.85
N LEU A 370 -20.83 8.37 -1.09
CA LEU A 370 -21.74 9.45 -0.74
C LEU A 370 -22.42 9.98 -2.02
N PHE A 371 -23.73 10.14 -1.96
CA PHE A 371 -24.54 10.67 -3.06
C PHE A 371 -25.07 12.07 -2.76
N TRP A 372 -25.54 12.75 -3.80
CA TRP A 372 -26.01 14.14 -3.70
C TRP A 372 -27.24 14.37 -2.83
N ASP A 373 -28.04 13.32 -2.67
CA ASP A 373 -29.23 13.28 -1.82
C ASP A 373 -28.91 12.97 -0.35
N GLY A 374 -27.62 12.81 0.00
CA GLY A 374 -27.15 12.45 1.32
C GLY A 374 -27.22 10.94 1.61
N GLU A 375 -27.64 10.11 0.64
CA GLU A 375 -27.50 8.65 0.81
C GLU A 375 -26.01 8.30 0.94
N LYS A 376 -25.72 7.41 1.88
CA LYS A 376 -24.41 6.82 2.08
C LYS A 376 -24.47 5.31 1.98
N ARG A 377 -23.52 4.72 1.27
CA ARG A 377 -23.28 3.28 1.26
C ARG A 377 -21.91 2.97 1.85
N SER A 378 -21.86 2.05 2.80
CA SER A 378 -20.62 1.58 3.42
C SER A 378 -20.29 0.18 2.90
N PHE A 379 -19.11 0.02 2.33
CA PHE A 379 -18.59 -1.26 1.86
C PHE A 379 -17.67 -1.84 2.94
N ASN A 380 -18.11 -2.94 3.55
CA ASN A 380 -17.34 -3.63 4.58
C ASN A 380 -16.53 -4.78 3.99
N TYR A 381 -15.34 -4.99 4.54
CA TYR A 381 -14.39 -6.02 4.12
C TYR A 381 -14.11 -6.98 5.30
N PRO A 382 -14.15 -8.30 5.08
CA PRO A 382 -14.35 -9.00 3.80
C PRO A 382 -15.77 -8.84 3.23
N PHE A 383 -15.84 -8.48 1.95
CA PHE A 383 -17.10 -8.20 1.26
C PHE A 383 -17.91 -9.48 1.05
N GLN A 384 -19.19 -9.45 1.41
CA GLN A 384 -20.07 -10.62 1.33
C GLN A 384 -20.95 -10.51 0.08
N ALA A 385 -20.43 -10.91 -1.08
CA ALA A 385 -21.10 -10.70 -2.37
C ALA A 385 -22.57 -11.13 -2.41
N GLU A 386 -22.92 -12.29 -1.84
CA GLU A 386 -24.30 -12.77 -1.82
C GLU A 386 -25.26 -11.88 -1.01
N ARG A 387 -24.76 -11.30 0.09
CA ARG A 387 -25.53 -10.41 0.98
C ARG A 387 -25.54 -8.97 0.47
N ASP A 388 -24.40 -8.50 -0.03
CA ASP A 388 -24.10 -7.08 -0.18
C ASP A 388 -24.07 -6.61 -1.65
N LYS A 389 -24.34 -7.48 -2.64
CA LYS A 389 -24.37 -7.11 -4.08
C LYS A 389 -25.27 -5.91 -4.41
N GLY A 390 -26.33 -5.68 -3.63
CA GLY A 390 -27.23 -4.54 -3.81
C GLY A 390 -26.54 -3.19 -3.61
N LEU A 391 -25.41 -3.14 -2.87
CA LEU A 391 -24.64 -1.92 -2.65
C LEU A 391 -23.96 -1.40 -3.93
N LEU A 392 -23.71 -2.28 -4.90
CA LEU A 392 -23.08 -1.95 -6.19
C LEU A 392 -24.06 -1.42 -7.23
N ALA A 393 -25.36 -1.36 -6.92
CA ALA A 393 -26.37 -0.89 -7.87
C ALA A 393 -26.20 0.61 -8.16
N SER A 394 -25.77 0.96 -9.37
CA SER A 394 -25.64 2.34 -9.85
C SER A 394 -26.96 3.11 -9.73
N ARG A 395 -26.87 4.42 -9.52
CA ARG A 395 -28.02 5.33 -9.36
C ARG A 395 -28.18 6.32 -10.53
N ASN A 396 -27.38 6.17 -11.60
CA ASN A 396 -27.30 7.13 -12.69
C ASN A 396 -27.02 8.58 -12.21
N GLN A 397 -26.20 8.69 -11.16
CA GLN A 397 -25.67 9.93 -10.60
C GLN A 397 -24.26 9.62 -10.07
N PRO A 398 -23.35 10.60 -10.05
CA PRO A 398 -22.01 10.37 -9.55
C PRO A 398 -22.00 10.23 -8.03
N ALA A 399 -20.99 9.52 -7.54
CA ALA A 399 -20.75 9.30 -6.12
C ALA A 399 -19.39 9.88 -5.72
N ILE A 400 -19.32 10.46 -4.53
CA ILE A 400 -18.04 10.77 -3.88
C ILE A 400 -17.61 9.55 -3.10
N PHE A 401 -16.44 9.01 -3.41
CA PHE A 401 -15.87 7.91 -2.66
C PHE A 401 -14.93 8.42 -1.58
N ARG A 402 -15.11 7.90 -0.37
CA ARG A 402 -14.19 8.03 0.76
C ARG A 402 -13.51 6.69 0.99
N VAL A 403 -12.18 6.66 0.95
CA VAL A 403 -11.37 5.46 1.14
C VAL A 403 -10.48 5.61 2.37
N ARG A 404 -10.65 4.71 3.34
CA ARG A 404 -9.85 4.64 4.57
C ARG A 404 -8.63 3.76 4.31
N LEU A 405 -7.45 4.29 4.64
CA LEU A 405 -6.17 3.62 4.40
C LEU A 405 -5.54 2.99 5.65
N ASN A 406 -5.98 3.35 6.85
CA ASN A 406 -5.56 2.70 8.11
C ASN A 406 -6.68 2.82 9.16
N LYS A 407 -6.77 1.86 10.09
CA LYS A 407 -7.80 1.88 11.15
C LYS A 407 -7.60 3.01 12.18
N ARG A 408 -6.40 3.59 12.22
CA ARG A 408 -6.03 4.70 13.12
C ARG A 408 -6.01 6.06 12.42
N GLU A 409 -6.05 6.07 11.08
CA GLU A 409 -6.00 7.29 10.29
C GLU A 409 -7.33 8.05 10.40
N GLN A 410 -7.24 9.37 10.60
CA GLN A 410 -8.42 10.23 10.67
C GLN A 410 -8.81 10.75 9.28
N LEU A 411 -7.80 11.07 8.47
CA LEU A 411 -8.01 11.48 7.09
C LEU A 411 -8.43 10.30 6.22
N SER A 412 -9.23 10.57 5.19
CA SER A 412 -9.59 9.58 4.19
C SER A 412 -9.34 10.13 2.79
N GLY A 413 -8.94 9.24 1.88
CA GLY A 413 -8.78 9.59 0.48
C GLY A 413 -10.14 9.84 -0.17
N ILE A 414 -10.22 10.90 -0.97
CA ILE A 414 -11.39 11.27 -1.75
C ILE A 414 -11.14 10.98 -3.22
N TYR A 415 -12.14 10.40 -3.87
CA TYR A 415 -12.17 10.17 -5.31
C TYR A 415 -13.56 10.53 -5.85
N PHE A 416 -13.61 11.38 -6.87
CA PHE A 416 -14.86 11.83 -7.48
C PHE A 416 -14.68 12.18 -8.96
N ASN A 417 -15.64 11.75 -9.80
CA ASN A 417 -15.75 12.18 -11.19
C ASN A 417 -17.22 12.52 -11.50
N PRO A 418 -17.55 13.74 -11.97
CA PRO A 418 -18.93 14.14 -12.22
C PRO A 418 -19.57 13.43 -13.42
N ARG A 419 -18.75 12.86 -14.32
CA ARG A 419 -19.18 12.12 -15.51
C ARG A 419 -19.28 10.61 -15.27
N ASP A 420 -18.89 10.15 -14.09
CA ASP A 420 -18.99 8.74 -13.71
C ASP A 420 -20.32 8.48 -13.03
N LEU A 421 -21.26 7.90 -13.78
CA LEU A 421 -22.63 7.62 -13.30
C LEU A 421 -22.79 6.18 -12.84
N GLU A 422 -21.72 5.38 -12.94
CA GLU A 422 -21.68 3.98 -12.56
C GLU A 422 -20.85 3.79 -11.29
N LEU A 423 -21.27 2.86 -10.43
CA LEU A 423 -20.42 2.39 -9.34
C LEU A 423 -19.40 1.38 -9.87
N PRO A 424 -18.32 1.11 -9.11
CA PRO A 424 -17.36 0.07 -9.48
C PRO A 424 -18.06 -1.29 -9.65
N GLN A 425 -17.62 -2.05 -10.65
CA GLN A 425 -18.28 -3.29 -11.08
C GLN A 425 -17.82 -4.50 -10.26
N ILE A 426 -16.62 -4.43 -9.68
CA ILE A 426 -15.99 -5.55 -9.00
C ILE A 426 -15.50 -5.09 -7.64
N VAL A 427 -15.80 -5.88 -6.61
CA VAL A 427 -15.19 -5.78 -5.29
C VAL A 427 -14.28 -6.98 -5.12
N PHE A 428 -13.01 -6.74 -4.83
CA PHE A 428 -12.03 -7.81 -4.69
C PHE A 428 -12.27 -8.59 -3.40
N GLY A 429 -12.41 -9.90 -3.54
CA GLY A 429 -12.66 -10.82 -2.44
C GLY A 429 -11.43 -11.10 -1.59
N PRO A 430 -11.61 -11.68 -0.39
CA PRO A 430 -10.50 -12.02 0.50
C PRO A 430 -9.60 -13.11 -0.08
N PHE A 431 -8.33 -13.12 0.34
CA PHE A 431 -7.39 -14.19 0.07
C PHE A 431 -7.36 -15.22 1.23
N PHE A 432 -7.21 -16.49 0.86
CA PHE A 432 -7.12 -17.62 1.79
C PHE A 432 -5.78 -18.33 1.64
N ASP A 433 -5.11 -18.62 2.74
CA ASP A 433 -3.96 -19.53 2.80
C ASP A 433 -4.24 -20.68 3.76
N GLN A 434 -3.87 -21.91 3.37
CA GLN A 434 -4.06 -23.12 4.19
C GLN A 434 -5.51 -23.28 4.74
N GLY A 435 -6.51 -22.86 3.95
CA GLY A 435 -7.92 -22.90 4.34
C GLY A 435 -8.37 -21.78 5.29
N ALA A 436 -7.49 -20.86 5.67
CA ALA A 436 -7.78 -19.75 6.55
C ALA A 436 -7.80 -18.42 5.79
N MET A 437 -8.75 -17.54 6.10
CA MET A 437 -8.79 -16.19 5.53
C MET A 437 -7.69 -15.33 6.16
N VAL A 438 -6.75 -14.82 5.37
CA VAL A 438 -5.58 -14.08 5.87
C VAL A 438 -5.60 -12.58 5.57
N THR A 439 -6.48 -12.14 4.69
CA THR A 439 -6.74 -10.72 4.39
C THR A 439 -8.22 -10.52 4.05
N PRO A 440 -8.79 -9.32 4.27
CA PRO A 440 -10.18 -9.05 3.94
C PRO A 440 -10.43 -8.72 2.46
N ALA A 441 -9.39 -8.52 1.63
CA ALA A 441 -9.49 -8.22 0.20
C ALA A 441 -8.39 -8.95 -0.60
N TYR A 442 -8.26 -8.69 -1.91
CA TYR A 442 -7.12 -9.21 -2.68
C TYR A 442 -5.83 -8.65 -2.06
N TRP A 443 -4.77 -9.46 -2.00
CA TRP A 443 -3.49 -9.05 -1.44
C TRP A 443 -2.34 -9.56 -2.31
N GLY A 444 -1.58 -8.62 -2.88
CA GLY A 444 -0.49 -8.88 -3.81
C GLY A 444 0.85 -8.35 -3.29
N SER A 445 1.92 -9.13 -3.44
CA SER A 445 3.29 -8.72 -3.11
C SER A 445 4.16 -8.38 -4.33
N HIS A 446 3.57 -8.26 -5.53
CA HIS A 446 4.30 -7.89 -6.77
C HIS A 446 4.49 -6.37 -6.92
N TRP A 447 3.68 -5.57 -6.24
CA TRP A 447 3.76 -4.10 -6.19
C TRP A 447 3.61 -3.64 -4.72
N PRO A 448 4.32 -2.60 -4.25
CA PRO A 448 5.07 -1.61 -5.03
C PRO A 448 6.45 -2.05 -5.51
N LEU A 449 7.23 -2.66 -4.62
CA LEU A 449 8.69 -2.69 -4.76
C LEU A 449 9.27 -3.96 -5.40
N ALA A 450 8.63 -5.12 -5.16
CA ALA A 450 9.17 -6.42 -5.53
C ALA A 450 9.43 -6.56 -7.04
N ARG A 451 10.43 -7.38 -7.40
CA ARG A 451 10.74 -7.72 -8.80
C ARG A 451 10.64 -9.22 -9.02
N GLY A 452 10.35 -9.61 -10.27
CA GLY A 452 10.33 -11.03 -10.66
C GLY A 452 9.04 -11.79 -10.29
N LYS A 453 8.05 -11.15 -9.65
CA LYS A 453 6.70 -11.72 -9.44
C LYS A 453 5.73 -11.22 -10.49
N THR A 454 4.99 -12.12 -11.11
CA THR A 454 3.90 -11.78 -12.02
C THR A 454 2.70 -11.15 -11.32
N THR A 455 1.99 -10.24 -12.00
CA THR A 455 0.70 -9.68 -11.60
C THR A 455 -0.33 -10.79 -11.42
N GLY A 456 -1.28 -10.57 -10.52
CA GLY A 456 -2.30 -11.57 -10.17
C GLY A 456 -1.77 -12.81 -9.43
N GLY A 457 -0.46 -12.88 -9.16
CA GLY A 457 0.11 -13.88 -8.26
C GLY A 457 -0.47 -13.72 -6.84
N SER A 458 -0.73 -14.84 -6.17
CA SER A 458 -1.10 -14.88 -4.75
C SER A 458 -0.01 -14.28 -3.86
N ILE A 459 -0.33 -14.00 -2.60
CA ILE A 459 0.67 -13.65 -1.60
C ILE A 459 1.64 -14.82 -1.36
N ASP A 460 2.86 -14.52 -0.88
CA ASP A 460 3.87 -15.49 -0.43
C ASP A 460 4.68 -14.87 0.73
N ASP A 461 5.63 -15.61 1.28
CA ASP A 461 6.46 -15.18 2.43
C ASP A 461 7.25 -13.88 2.20
N ARG A 462 7.33 -13.35 0.97
CA ARG A 462 7.95 -12.05 0.71
C ARG A 462 7.22 -10.87 1.33
N ILE A 463 6.00 -11.04 1.83
CA ILE A 463 5.35 -10.01 2.65
C ILE A 463 6.17 -9.60 3.87
N ASN A 464 7.12 -10.44 4.29
CA ASN A 464 8.03 -10.14 5.37
C ASN A 464 9.28 -9.35 4.91
N LEU A 465 9.50 -9.23 3.59
CA LEU A 465 10.67 -8.60 2.98
C LEU A 465 10.34 -7.31 2.22
N THR A 466 9.12 -7.18 1.70
CA THR A 466 8.71 -6.06 0.84
C THR A 466 7.31 -5.58 1.18
N PRO A 467 7.01 -4.28 1.00
CA PRO A 467 5.63 -3.79 0.97
C PRO A 467 4.79 -4.56 -0.06
N SER A 468 3.49 -4.52 0.17
CA SER A 468 2.45 -5.19 -0.60
C SER A 468 1.27 -4.25 -0.81
N HIS A 469 0.28 -4.69 -1.58
CA HIS A 469 -0.93 -3.92 -1.82
C HIS A 469 -2.20 -4.76 -1.70
N ASN A 470 -3.29 -4.09 -1.34
CA ASN A 470 -4.62 -4.67 -1.26
C ASN A 470 -5.55 -3.95 -2.24
N SER A 471 -5.99 -4.64 -3.28
CA SER A 471 -7.01 -4.13 -4.20
C SER A 471 -8.38 -4.28 -3.56
N LEU A 472 -9.18 -3.21 -3.56
CA LEU A 472 -10.44 -3.16 -2.84
C LEU A 472 -11.65 -3.26 -3.77
N MET A 473 -11.69 -2.43 -4.81
CA MET A 473 -12.73 -2.44 -5.84
C MET A 473 -12.23 -1.75 -7.10
N THR A 474 -12.73 -2.19 -8.25
CA THR A 474 -12.39 -1.67 -9.57
C THR A 474 -13.64 -1.44 -10.41
N TRP A 475 -13.57 -0.46 -11.32
CA TRP A 475 -14.49 -0.34 -12.44
C TRP A 475 -14.22 -1.42 -13.49
N GLY A 476 -12.96 -1.77 -13.71
CA GLY A 476 -12.52 -2.76 -14.70
C GLY A 476 -12.54 -2.21 -16.12
N PHE A 477 -12.04 -3.02 -17.06
CA PHE A 477 -12.16 -2.70 -18.48
C PHE A 477 -13.62 -2.50 -18.90
N LYS A 478 -13.83 -1.57 -19.83
CA LYS A 478 -15.10 -1.11 -20.45
C LYS A 478 -15.99 -0.27 -19.55
N HIS A 479 -15.60 -0.09 -18.29
CA HIS A 479 -16.31 0.72 -17.33
C HIS A 479 -15.39 1.87 -16.91
N ARG A 480 -15.67 3.05 -17.44
CA ARG A 480 -14.97 4.29 -17.10
C ARG A 480 -15.89 5.46 -17.45
N PRO A 481 -15.72 6.62 -16.80
CA PRO A 481 -16.43 7.82 -17.19
C PRO A 481 -16.16 8.20 -18.65
N ASP A 482 -17.12 8.89 -19.27
CA ASP A 482 -16.93 9.49 -20.58
C ASP A 482 -15.79 10.52 -20.53
N PRO A 483 -14.87 10.51 -21.50
CA PRO A 483 -13.78 11.48 -21.53
C PRO A 483 -14.30 12.91 -21.74
N ILE A 484 -13.58 13.89 -21.20
CA ILE A 484 -13.82 15.32 -21.43
C ILE A 484 -13.24 15.81 -22.77
N GLU A 485 -12.33 15.03 -23.36
CA GLU A 485 -11.76 15.25 -24.70
C GLU A 485 -11.57 13.88 -25.36
N ASP A 486 -12.02 13.73 -26.61
CA ASP A 486 -11.76 12.55 -27.43
C ASP A 486 -11.54 12.99 -28.88
N ARG A 487 -10.35 12.71 -29.42
CA ARG A 487 -10.02 13.05 -30.80
C ARG A 487 -8.99 12.11 -31.41
N LEU A 488 -9.12 11.91 -32.71
CA LEU A 488 -8.11 11.25 -33.53
C LEU A 488 -7.11 12.27 -34.06
N VAL A 489 -5.83 11.89 -34.06
CA VAL A 489 -4.74 12.71 -34.57
C VAL A 489 -3.73 11.89 -35.37
N GLU A 490 -3.21 12.48 -36.44
CA GLU A 490 -1.98 12.02 -37.07
C GLU A 490 -0.79 12.55 -36.26
N THR A 491 -0.10 11.67 -35.55
CA THR A 491 1.06 12.05 -34.73
C THR A 491 2.08 10.93 -34.67
N LYS A 492 3.28 11.23 -34.15
CA LYS A 492 4.22 10.19 -33.76
C LYS A 492 3.77 9.59 -32.44
N ASP A 493 3.77 8.26 -32.39
CA ASP A 493 3.65 7.50 -31.14
C ASP A 493 4.92 7.66 -30.27
N ALA A 494 4.93 7.04 -29.09
CA ALA A 494 6.09 7.06 -28.19
C ALA A 494 7.32 6.28 -28.69
N LEU A 495 7.19 5.52 -29.79
CA LEU A 495 8.28 4.86 -30.51
C LEU A 495 8.78 5.68 -31.71
N GLY A 496 8.25 6.89 -31.91
CA GLY A 496 8.60 7.78 -33.02
C GLY A 496 7.97 7.45 -34.37
N LYS A 497 7.03 6.49 -34.46
CA LYS A 497 6.34 6.12 -35.70
C LYS A 497 5.10 6.97 -35.92
N LEU A 498 4.95 7.52 -37.13
CA LEU A 498 3.77 8.28 -37.53
C LEU A 498 2.58 7.33 -37.77
N ARG A 499 1.47 7.55 -37.06
CA ARG A 499 0.21 6.82 -37.23
C ARG A 499 -0.97 7.62 -36.65
N THR A 500 -2.18 7.21 -37.00
CA THR A 500 -3.40 7.70 -36.36
C THR A 500 -3.43 7.22 -34.91
N MET A 501 -3.47 8.16 -33.96
CA MET A 501 -3.60 7.89 -32.53
C MET A 501 -4.90 8.52 -32.00
N GLN A 502 -5.47 7.93 -30.96
CA GLN A 502 -6.59 8.50 -30.22
C GLN A 502 -6.05 9.19 -28.96
N ILE A 503 -6.39 10.47 -28.79
CA ILE A 503 -6.12 11.22 -27.56
C ILE A 503 -7.42 11.34 -26.78
N ARG A 504 -7.45 10.75 -25.59
CA ARG A 504 -8.55 10.88 -24.64
C ARG A 504 -8.10 11.51 -23.34
N LYS A 505 -8.96 12.32 -22.74
CA LYS A 505 -8.70 12.99 -21.46
C LYS A 505 -9.80 12.74 -20.45
N TRP A 506 -9.42 12.49 -19.21
CA TRP A 506 -10.31 12.35 -18.05
C TRP A 506 -9.81 13.20 -16.90
N ARG A 507 -10.71 13.55 -15.99
CA ARG A 507 -10.37 14.32 -14.79
C ARG A 507 -11.19 13.86 -13.60
N TRP A 508 -10.49 13.66 -12.49
CA TRP A 508 -11.06 13.35 -11.19
C TRP A 508 -10.70 14.44 -10.20
N LEU A 509 -11.62 14.75 -9.31
CA LEU A 509 -11.32 15.42 -8.07
C LEU A 509 -10.79 14.38 -7.09
N ILE A 510 -9.62 14.65 -6.51
CA ILE A 510 -9.02 13.82 -5.48
C ILE A 510 -8.69 14.67 -4.26
N GLY A 511 -8.49 14.04 -3.11
CA GLY A 511 -8.06 14.75 -1.90
C GLY A 511 -7.80 13.79 -0.76
N MET A 512 -7.40 14.33 0.38
CA MET A 512 -7.30 13.58 1.63
C MET A 512 -7.78 14.47 2.77
N THR A 513 -8.86 14.10 3.46
CA THR A 513 -9.56 14.99 4.39
C THR A 513 -10.34 14.22 5.46
N ASP A 514 -10.66 14.89 6.57
CA ASP A 514 -11.53 14.45 7.67
C ASP A 514 -12.92 15.14 7.65
N LEU A 515 -13.26 15.86 6.58
CA LEU A 515 -14.57 16.51 6.46
C LEU A 515 -15.72 15.51 6.68
N SER A 516 -16.72 15.98 7.43
CA SER A 516 -17.99 15.24 7.60
C SER A 516 -18.72 15.04 6.27
N ASP A 517 -19.68 14.12 6.24
CA ASP A 517 -20.40 13.76 5.01
C ASP A 517 -21.05 14.98 4.33
N ASP A 518 -21.74 15.83 5.10
CA ASP A 518 -22.40 17.04 4.58
C ASP A 518 -21.38 18.06 4.06
N GLN A 519 -20.32 18.32 4.83
CA GLN A 519 -19.27 19.26 4.45
C GLN A 519 -18.56 18.78 3.17
N LEU A 520 -18.26 17.49 3.06
CA LEU A 520 -17.61 16.92 1.88
C LEU A 520 -18.50 17.06 0.64
N ILE A 521 -19.80 16.76 0.76
CA ILE A 521 -20.76 16.95 -0.35
C ILE A 521 -20.81 18.43 -0.77
N GLU A 522 -20.91 19.36 0.18
CA GLU A 522 -20.93 20.80 -0.09
C GLU A 522 -19.64 21.28 -0.74
N THR A 523 -18.49 20.86 -0.22
CA THR A 523 -17.17 21.21 -0.78
C THR A 523 -17.03 20.72 -2.21
N VAL A 524 -17.31 19.44 -2.48
CA VAL A 524 -17.21 18.89 -3.85
C VAL A 524 -18.16 19.63 -4.80
N LYS A 525 -19.41 19.86 -4.40
CA LYS A 525 -20.37 20.64 -5.22
C LYS A 525 -19.87 22.05 -5.53
N SER A 526 -19.20 22.70 -4.56
CA SER A 526 -18.66 24.05 -4.74
C SER A 526 -17.46 24.13 -5.68
N LEU A 527 -16.74 23.02 -5.89
CA LEU A 527 -15.54 22.98 -6.74
C LEU A 527 -15.89 22.72 -8.22
N ILE A 528 -17.01 22.05 -8.51
CA ILE A 528 -17.44 21.75 -9.89
C ILE A 528 -17.68 23.03 -10.68
N GLY A 529 -17.14 23.09 -11.90
CA GLY A 529 -17.27 24.22 -12.82
C GLY A 529 -16.39 25.43 -12.45
N THR A 530 -15.56 25.31 -11.42
CA THR A 530 -14.55 26.33 -11.09
C THR A 530 -13.29 26.15 -11.93
N GLU A 531 -12.38 27.13 -11.90
CA GLU A 531 -11.05 26.98 -12.50
C GLU A 531 -10.27 25.80 -11.90
N ARG A 532 -10.54 25.46 -10.64
CA ARG A 532 -9.88 24.34 -9.94
C ARG A 532 -10.37 22.97 -10.41
N PHE A 533 -11.62 22.88 -10.86
CA PHE A 533 -12.21 21.66 -11.37
C PHE A 533 -13.26 21.97 -12.46
N PRO A 534 -12.80 22.26 -13.70
CA PRO A 534 -13.68 22.53 -14.84
C PRO A 534 -14.52 21.30 -15.21
N GLU A 535 -15.74 21.54 -15.67
CA GLU A 535 -16.68 20.50 -16.19
C GLU A 535 -16.16 19.74 -17.42
#